data_AF-A0A7W5G6Q0-F1
#
_entry.id   AF-A0A7W5G6Q0-F1
#
_cell.length_a   1.000
_cell.length_b   1.000
_cell.length_c   1.000
_cell.angle_alpha   90.00
_cell.angle_beta   90.00
_cell.angle_gamma   90.00
#
_symmetry.space_group_name_H-M   'P 1'
#
loop_
_entity.id
_entity.type
_entity.pdbx_description
1 polymer ?
#
loop_
_entity_poly.entity_id
_entity_poly.type
_entity_poly.pdbx_seq_one_letter_code
_entity_poly.pdbx_strand_id
1 'polypeptide(L)'
;MTTSRDIDNRIRLSKWQAKVLTGVVSEHRQTRRGVPIMILQAYCNARATAEQDRVLNALVELRRLELVVVTGEAVWPSPGWMERVHPETATDDAPTNHSAADNLPPVRPKSRDTLRPAVGGAPKPVTRPAQPKGCDACASPPGQHHAPECPAVNAYQAGRIPEAPEVAGDGAGQALPAIEYPASVERIHPEEGVTIPPELFNRCAAMHLTLLEQAREDYAQGNQDAGQELRWLIETGEQLLAAGGGA
;
A
#
# COMPACT_ATOMS: atom_id res chain seq x y z
N MET A 1 16.10 -15.64 30.60
CA MET A 1 16.69 -16.93 30.17
C MET A 1 15.77 -17.56 29.14
N THR A 2 15.90 -17.15 27.88
CA THR A 2 15.23 -17.79 26.73
C THR A 2 15.94 -19.11 26.46
N THR A 3 15.21 -20.21 26.59
CA THR A 3 15.74 -21.56 26.45
C THR A 3 16.23 -21.78 25.02
N SER A 4 17.48 -22.24 24.87
CA SER A 4 18.17 -22.52 23.59
C SER A 4 17.42 -23.47 22.62
N ARG A 5 16.25 -24.00 22.99
CA ARG A 5 15.39 -24.84 22.14
C ARG A 5 14.48 -24.06 21.18
N ASP A 6 14.26 -22.75 21.39
CA ASP A 6 13.38 -21.97 20.50
C ASP A 6 14.03 -21.58 19.16
N ILE A 7 15.35 -21.69 19.04
CA ILE A 7 16.09 -21.25 17.84
C ILE A 7 15.94 -22.25 16.67
N ASP A 8 15.66 -23.53 16.94
CA ASP A 8 15.62 -24.59 15.92
C ASP A 8 14.28 -24.72 15.17
N ASN A 9 13.24 -23.97 15.56
CA ASN A 9 11.92 -24.04 14.93
C ASN A 9 11.70 -23.06 13.76
N ARG A 10 12.77 -22.48 13.22
CA ARG A 10 12.66 -21.55 12.10
C ARG A 10 12.22 -22.27 10.82
N ILE A 11 11.23 -21.68 10.16
CA ILE A 11 10.60 -22.27 8.99
C ILE A 11 11.54 -22.13 7.78
N ARG A 12 11.82 -23.24 7.10
CA ARG A 12 12.52 -23.23 5.80
C ARG A 12 11.52 -22.99 4.68
N LEU A 13 11.77 -21.97 3.89
CA LEU A 13 10.95 -21.61 2.74
C LEU A 13 11.55 -22.13 1.44
N SER A 14 10.70 -22.56 0.51
CA SER A 14 11.13 -22.82 -0.87
C SER A 14 11.50 -21.53 -1.59
N LYS A 15 12.23 -21.64 -2.71
CA LYS A 15 12.64 -20.48 -3.52
C LYS A 15 11.46 -19.58 -3.93
N TRP A 16 10.34 -20.20 -4.32
CA TRP A 16 9.13 -19.46 -4.70
C TRP A 16 8.44 -18.81 -3.50
N GLN A 17 8.36 -19.49 -2.35
CA GLN A 17 7.79 -18.93 -1.12
C GLN A 17 8.60 -17.73 -0.64
N ALA A 18 9.93 -17.84 -0.60
CA ALA A 18 10.82 -16.75 -0.20
C ALA A 18 10.68 -15.54 -1.15
N LYS A 19 10.63 -15.79 -2.47
CA LYS A 19 10.45 -14.72 -3.47
C LYS A 19 9.12 -13.99 -3.33
N VAL A 20 8.02 -14.73 -3.18
CA VAL A 20 6.67 -14.16 -3.00
C VAL A 20 6.59 -13.38 -1.68
N LEU A 21 7.09 -13.94 -0.58
CA LEU A 21 7.10 -13.27 0.73
C LEU A 21 7.91 -11.96 0.68
N THR A 22 9.08 -11.98 0.04
CA THR A 22 9.89 -10.77 -0.19
C THR A 22 9.12 -9.72 -0.98
N GLY A 23 8.38 -10.12 -2.02
CA GLY A 23 7.52 -9.23 -2.80
C GLY A 23 6.41 -8.59 -1.95
N VAL A 24 5.71 -9.40 -1.13
CA VAL A 24 4.67 -8.92 -0.21
C VAL A 24 5.25 -7.88 0.76
N VAL A 25 6.37 -8.19 1.40
CA VAL A 25 7.00 -7.33 2.42
C VAL A 25 7.52 -6.03 1.80
N SER A 26 8.22 -6.11 0.67
CA SER A 26 8.76 -4.94 -0.02
C SER A 26 7.65 -3.99 -0.44
N GLU A 27 6.60 -4.51 -1.08
CA GLU A 27 5.50 -3.69 -1.58
C GLU A 27 4.65 -3.11 -0.43
N HIS A 28 4.38 -3.90 0.61
CA HIS A 28 3.66 -3.44 1.80
C HIS A 28 4.45 -2.35 2.54
N ARG A 29 5.79 -2.48 2.64
CA ARG A 29 6.65 -1.45 3.25
C ARG A 29 6.56 -0.12 2.51
N GLN A 30 6.48 -0.16 1.18
CA GLN A 30 6.42 1.04 0.33
C GLN A 30 5.03 1.69 0.35
N THR A 31 3.98 0.88 0.21
CA THR A 31 2.61 1.38 0.00
C THR A 31 1.79 1.49 1.27
N ARG A 32 2.18 0.79 2.34
CA ARG A 32 1.39 0.61 3.58
C ARG A 32 -0.01 0.05 3.34
N ARG A 33 -0.21 -0.66 2.23
CA ARG A 33 -1.48 -1.27 1.82
C ARG A 33 -1.30 -2.77 1.62
N GLY A 34 -2.41 -3.48 1.52
CA GLY A 34 -2.42 -4.89 1.15
C GLY A 34 -2.00 -5.04 -0.31
N VAL A 35 -1.18 -6.04 -0.60
CA VAL A 35 -0.55 -6.22 -1.90
C VAL A 35 -1.47 -7.03 -2.82
N PRO A 36 -1.93 -6.49 -3.96
CA PRO A 36 -2.76 -7.25 -4.89
C PRO A 36 -1.99 -8.41 -5.50
N ILE A 37 -2.65 -9.55 -5.71
CA ILE A 37 -2.04 -10.76 -6.28
C ILE A 37 -1.36 -10.48 -7.63
N MET A 38 -1.95 -9.62 -8.46
CA MET A 38 -1.36 -9.24 -9.75
C MET A 38 0.00 -8.54 -9.62
N ILE A 39 0.18 -7.73 -8.57
CA ILE A 39 1.47 -7.07 -8.29
C ILE A 39 2.51 -8.12 -7.91
N LEU A 40 2.13 -9.15 -7.15
CA LEU A 40 3.02 -10.26 -6.81
C LEU A 40 3.39 -11.10 -8.02
N GLN A 41 2.45 -11.36 -8.94
CA GLN A 41 2.74 -12.04 -10.20
C GLN A 41 3.73 -11.25 -11.05
N ALA A 42 3.53 -9.92 -11.16
CA ALA A 42 4.46 -9.03 -11.85
C ALA A 42 5.85 -9.01 -11.18
N TYR A 43 5.90 -8.88 -9.86
CA TYR A 43 7.14 -8.93 -9.06
C TYR A 43 7.90 -10.25 -9.28
N CYS A 44 7.17 -11.37 -9.32
CA CYS A 44 7.76 -12.67 -9.56
C CYS A 44 8.13 -12.94 -11.03
N ASN A 45 7.79 -12.04 -11.95
CA ASN A 45 7.85 -12.19 -13.40
C ASN A 45 7.09 -13.45 -13.90
N ALA A 46 5.95 -13.75 -13.29
CA ALA A 46 5.10 -14.88 -13.63
C ALA A 46 4.20 -14.53 -14.83
N ARG A 47 4.69 -14.75 -16.05
CA ARG A 47 3.98 -14.39 -17.30
C ARG A 47 3.17 -15.55 -17.85
N ALA A 48 3.66 -16.77 -17.68
CA ALA A 48 2.97 -17.97 -18.12
C ALA A 48 1.99 -18.45 -17.03
N THR A 49 0.90 -19.10 -17.44
CA THR A 49 -0.11 -19.67 -16.52
C THR A 49 0.52 -20.58 -15.47
N ALA A 50 1.45 -21.46 -15.88
CA ALA A 50 2.16 -22.35 -14.95
C ALA A 50 3.00 -21.60 -13.90
N GLU A 51 3.51 -20.40 -14.21
CA GLU A 51 4.24 -19.57 -13.24
C GLU A 51 3.28 -18.82 -12.31
N GLN A 52 2.13 -18.37 -12.84
CA GLN A 52 1.07 -17.76 -12.05
C GLN A 52 0.54 -18.75 -11.01
N ASP A 53 0.34 -20.01 -11.42
CA ASP A 53 -0.06 -21.10 -10.52
C ASP A 53 0.98 -21.36 -9.43
N ARG A 54 2.29 -21.24 -9.74
CA ARG A 54 3.36 -21.35 -8.73
C ARG A 54 3.30 -20.23 -7.71
N VAL A 55 3.01 -18.99 -8.12
CA VAL A 55 2.82 -17.86 -7.21
C VAL A 55 1.62 -18.10 -6.29
N LEU A 56 0.50 -18.56 -6.84
CA LEU A 56 -0.71 -18.86 -6.07
C LEU A 56 -0.47 -20.00 -5.07
N ASN A 57 0.16 -21.10 -5.49
CA ASN A 57 0.51 -22.21 -4.61
C ASN A 57 1.46 -21.77 -3.50
N ALA A 58 2.44 -20.91 -3.80
CA ALA A 58 3.33 -20.33 -2.79
C ALA A 58 2.56 -19.48 -1.77
N LEU A 59 1.57 -18.69 -2.20
CA LEU A 59 0.70 -17.92 -1.30
C LEU A 59 -0.15 -18.81 -0.39
N VAL A 60 -0.72 -19.90 -0.91
CA VAL A 60 -1.48 -20.86 -0.10
C VAL A 60 -0.61 -21.46 1.00
N GLU A 61 0.62 -21.86 0.65
CA GLU A 61 1.56 -22.40 1.64
C GLU A 61 2.02 -21.36 2.65
N LEU A 62 2.34 -20.13 2.22
CA LEU A 62 2.71 -19.05 3.14
C LEU A 62 1.56 -18.70 4.10
N ARG A 63 0.30 -18.79 3.64
CA ARG A 63 -0.89 -18.62 4.48
C ARG A 63 -1.01 -19.76 5.49
N ARG A 64 -0.78 -21.00 5.05
CA ARG A 64 -0.79 -22.19 5.94
C ARG A 64 0.28 -22.11 7.03
N LEU A 65 1.42 -21.48 6.72
CA LEU A 65 2.51 -21.21 7.65
C LEU A 65 2.28 -19.94 8.49
N GLU A 66 1.13 -19.28 8.34
CA GLU A 66 0.77 -18.03 9.03
C GLU A 66 1.79 -16.90 8.84
N LEU A 67 2.48 -16.89 7.70
CA LEU A 67 3.44 -15.85 7.34
C LEU A 67 2.79 -14.71 6.56
N VAL A 68 1.64 -14.97 5.94
CA VAL A 68 0.82 -13.97 5.25
C VAL A 68 -0.65 -14.14 5.60
N VAL A 69 -1.39 -13.04 5.58
CA VAL A 69 -2.85 -12.98 5.71
C VAL A 69 -3.43 -12.56 4.36
N VAL A 70 -4.43 -13.29 3.87
CA VAL A 70 -5.10 -12.99 2.61
C VAL A 70 -6.51 -12.51 2.91
N THR A 71 -6.82 -11.28 2.50
CA THR A 71 -8.11 -10.61 2.71
C THR A 71 -8.64 -10.12 1.37
N GLY A 72 -9.62 -10.85 0.81
CA GLY A 72 -10.09 -10.60 -0.55
C GLY A 72 -8.99 -10.85 -1.58
N GLU A 73 -8.68 -9.85 -2.40
CA GLU A 73 -7.60 -9.91 -3.41
C GLU A 73 -6.25 -9.38 -2.91
N ALA A 74 -6.19 -8.93 -1.65
CA ALA A 74 -5.01 -8.32 -1.06
C ALA A 74 -4.31 -9.28 -0.10
N VAL A 75 -2.97 -9.28 -0.15
CA VAL A 75 -2.10 -10.08 0.70
C VAL A 75 -1.31 -9.16 1.64
N TRP A 76 -1.27 -9.53 2.91
CA TRP A 76 -0.58 -8.81 3.97
C TRP A 76 0.49 -9.71 4.60
N PRO A 77 1.66 -9.20 4.98
CA PRO A 77 2.56 -9.96 5.83
C PRO A 77 1.92 -10.14 7.22
N SER A 78 2.00 -11.34 7.79
CA SER A 78 1.52 -11.56 9.17
C SER A 78 2.40 -10.80 10.16
N PRO A 79 1.86 -10.27 11.26
CA PRO A 79 2.67 -9.80 12.38
C PRO A 79 3.63 -10.91 12.84
N GLY A 80 4.86 -10.54 13.20
CA GLY A 80 5.84 -11.51 13.70
C GLY A 80 6.41 -12.49 12.66
N TRP A 81 6.33 -12.19 11.36
CA TRP A 81 6.84 -13.09 10.31
C TRP A 81 8.38 -13.13 10.27
N MET A 82 9.06 -12.04 10.64
CA MET A 82 10.52 -11.93 10.58
C MET A 82 11.21 -12.85 11.60
N GLU A 83 10.59 -13.02 12.76
CA GLU A 83 11.06 -13.86 13.85
C GLU A 83 10.97 -15.35 13.50
N ARG A 84 10.05 -15.69 12.58
CA ARG A 84 9.71 -17.07 12.19
C ARG A 84 10.50 -17.58 10.98
N VAL A 85 11.05 -16.69 10.16
CA VAL A 85 11.75 -17.05 8.91
C VAL A 85 13.26 -16.97 9.11
N HIS A 86 13.99 -17.99 8.66
CA HIS A 86 15.45 -17.92 8.65
C HIS A 86 15.93 -16.92 7.58
N PRO A 87 16.84 -15.99 7.89
CA PRO A 87 17.36 -15.03 6.91
C PRO A 87 18.14 -15.68 5.76
N GLU A 88 18.54 -16.95 5.90
CA GLU A 88 19.35 -17.69 4.91
C GLU A 88 18.54 -18.62 3.99
N THR A 89 17.21 -18.61 4.01
CA THR A 89 16.39 -19.65 3.32
C THR A 89 16.31 -19.56 1.79
N ALA A 90 17.24 -18.91 1.11
CA ALA A 90 17.39 -19.08 -0.34
C ALA A 90 18.37 -20.21 -0.63
N THR A 91 18.10 -21.43 -0.13
CA THR A 91 18.81 -22.60 -0.63
C THR A 91 18.29 -22.91 -2.02
N ASP A 92 19.18 -22.91 -3.02
CA ASP A 92 18.84 -23.35 -4.37
C ASP A 92 18.31 -24.78 -4.29
N ASP A 93 16.99 -24.92 -4.37
CA ASP A 93 16.35 -26.21 -4.58
C ASP A 93 16.91 -26.75 -5.91
N ALA A 94 17.79 -27.75 -5.80
CA ALA A 94 18.17 -28.59 -6.91
C ALA A 94 16.88 -29.09 -7.56
N PRO A 95 16.75 -29.00 -8.90
CA PRO A 95 15.50 -29.28 -9.59
C PRO A 95 15.03 -30.68 -9.21
N THR A 96 13.91 -30.74 -8.48
CA THR A 96 13.19 -31.98 -8.23
C THR A 96 12.80 -32.53 -9.58
N ASN A 97 13.53 -33.56 -9.98
CA ASN A 97 13.42 -34.27 -11.23
C ASN A 97 12.05 -34.95 -11.24
N HIS A 98 11.02 -34.24 -11.72
CA HIS A 98 9.74 -34.85 -12.03
C HIS A 98 9.95 -35.78 -13.23
N SER A 99 9.95 -37.07 -12.92
CA SER A 99 9.75 -38.24 -13.77
C SER A 99 9.92 -38.08 -15.28
N ALA A 100 10.87 -38.87 -15.77
CA ALA A 100 10.88 -39.44 -17.11
C ALA A 100 9.49 -39.96 -17.53
N ALA A 101 8.89 -39.27 -18.48
CA ALA A 101 7.97 -39.85 -19.44
C ALA A 101 8.08 -39.05 -20.74
N ASP A 102 8.31 -39.79 -21.82
CA ASP A 102 8.23 -39.37 -23.23
C ASP A 102 9.43 -38.59 -23.81
N ASN A 103 10.44 -39.39 -24.19
CA ASN A 103 11.31 -39.12 -25.34
C ASN A 103 10.46 -38.97 -26.63
N LEU A 104 9.92 -37.77 -26.87
CA LEU A 104 9.48 -37.36 -28.19
C LEU A 104 10.65 -36.68 -28.92
N PRO A 105 10.93 -37.02 -30.19
CA PRO A 105 12.00 -36.41 -30.96
C PRO A 105 11.78 -34.89 -31.08
N PRO A 106 12.85 -34.10 -31.31
CA PRO A 106 12.75 -32.65 -31.40
C PRO A 106 11.81 -32.26 -32.54
N VAL A 107 10.60 -31.85 -32.20
CA VAL A 107 9.67 -31.23 -33.13
C VAL A 107 10.28 -29.89 -33.52
N ARG A 108 10.81 -29.82 -34.74
CA ARG A 108 11.21 -28.55 -35.37
C ARG A 108 10.08 -27.55 -35.21
N PRO A 109 10.34 -26.32 -34.73
CA PRO A 109 9.35 -25.27 -34.77
C PRO A 109 8.98 -25.06 -36.25
N LYS A 110 7.75 -25.43 -36.64
CA LYS A 110 7.18 -24.89 -37.87
C LYS A 110 7.12 -23.39 -37.66
N SER A 111 7.99 -22.67 -38.36
CA SER A 111 7.91 -21.23 -38.56
C SER A 111 6.46 -20.88 -38.86
N ARG A 112 5.77 -20.37 -37.85
CA ARG A 112 4.38 -19.95 -37.96
C ARG A 112 4.40 -18.60 -38.66
N ASP A 113 4.46 -18.72 -39.97
CA ASP A 113 4.15 -17.70 -40.94
C ASP A 113 2.66 -17.36 -40.82
N THR A 114 2.32 -16.47 -39.89
CA THR A 114 1.00 -15.81 -39.84
C THR A 114 1.15 -14.36 -39.43
N LEU A 115 1.95 -13.59 -40.18
CA LEU A 115 1.72 -12.16 -40.38
C LEU A 115 0.84 -11.99 -41.63
N ARG A 116 -0.41 -12.48 -41.55
CA ARG A 116 -1.48 -11.97 -42.41
C ARG A 116 -2.33 -11.02 -41.56
N PRO A 117 -2.39 -9.73 -41.88
CA PRO A 117 -3.43 -8.87 -41.35
C PRO A 117 -4.77 -9.47 -41.78
N ALA A 118 -5.67 -9.69 -40.84
CA ALA A 118 -7.06 -10.03 -41.15
C ALA A 118 -7.71 -8.81 -41.80
N VAL A 119 -7.59 -8.70 -43.12
CA VAL A 119 -8.41 -7.81 -43.96
C VAL A 119 -9.83 -8.39 -43.92
N GLY A 120 -10.73 -7.77 -43.16
CA GLY A 120 -12.15 -8.16 -43.19
C GLY A 120 -12.96 -7.93 -41.91
N GLY A 121 -12.35 -7.54 -40.79
CA GLY A 121 -13.13 -7.05 -39.66
C GLY A 121 -13.66 -5.65 -39.95
N ALA A 122 -14.98 -5.50 -40.12
CA ALA A 122 -15.61 -4.19 -40.16
C ALA A 122 -15.07 -3.32 -38.99
N PRO A 123 -14.64 -2.08 -39.22
CA PRO A 123 -14.09 -1.24 -38.17
C PRO A 123 -15.10 -1.18 -37.03
N LYS A 124 -14.66 -1.52 -35.81
CA LYS A 124 -15.48 -1.32 -34.62
C LYS A 124 -15.93 0.15 -34.65
N PRO A 125 -17.23 0.44 -34.54
CA PRO A 125 -17.70 1.81 -34.50
C PRO A 125 -16.95 2.50 -33.36
N VAL A 126 -16.21 3.55 -33.70
CA VAL A 126 -15.59 4.44 -32.72
C VAL A 126 -16.76 5.05 -31.96
N THR A 127 -17.10 4.46 -30.82
CA THR A 127 -18.01 5.07 -29.85
C THR A 127 -17.34 6.35 -29.41
N ARG A 128 -17.74 7.46 -30.04
CA ARG A 128 -17.35 8.81 -29.66
C ARG A 128 -17.60 8.90 -28.15
N PRO A 129 -16.58 9.22 -27.33
CA PRO A 129 -16.83 9.47 -25.91
C PRO A 129 -17.96 10.50 -25.84
N ALA A 130 -18.97 10.19 -25.02
CA ALA A 130 -20.12 11.05 -24.83
C ALA A 130 -19.59 12.47 -24.62
N GLN A 131 -20.06 13.42 -25.43
CA GLN A 131 -19.58 14.79 -25.30
C GLN A 131 -19.77 15.22 -23.84
N PRO A 132 -18.74 15.81 -23.21
CA PRO A 132 -18.89 16.30 -21.85
C PRO A 132 -20.15 17.16 -21.80
N LYS A 133 -21.08 16.83 -20.92
CA LYS A 133 -22.24 17.69 -20.69
C LYS A 133 -21.71 18.97 -20.06
N GLY A 134 -22.33 20.11 -20.38
CA GLY A 134 -22.00 21.38 -19.73
C GLY A 134 -22.13 21.27 -18.20
N CYS A 135 -21.63 22.26 -17.47
CA CYS A 135 -21.75 22.25 -16.02
C CYS A 135 -23.22 22.35 -15.61
N ASP A 136 -23.70 21.35 -14.85
CA ASP A 136 -25.10 21.29 -14.41
C ASP A 136 -25.51 22.47 -13.53
N ALA A 137 -24.56 23.15 -12.89
CA ALA A 137 -24.84 24.23 -11.95
C ALA A 137 -25.04 25.61 -12.61
N CYS A 138 -24.38 25.89 -13.74
CA CYS A 138 -24.47 27.19 -14.41
C CYS A 138 -24.77 27.09 -15.92
N ALA A 139 -25.02 25.88 -16.42
CA ALA A 139 -25.25 25.58 -17.83
C ALA A 139 -24.13 26.04 -18.79
N SER A 140 -22.92 26.33 -18.28
CA SER A 140 -21.79 26.73 -19.13
C SER A 140 -21.41 25.60 -20.09
N PRO A 141 -21.19 25.90 -21.39
CA PRO A 141 -20.72 24.91 -22.35
C PRO A 141 -19.36 24.32 -21.94
N PRO A 142 -19.06 23.07 -22.35
CA PRO A 142 -17.77 22.45 -22.06
C PRO A 142 -16.62 23.29 -22.63
N GLY A 143 -15.61 23.58 -21.80
CA GLY A 143 -14.43 24.35 -22.20
C GLY A 143 -14.60 25.87 -22.16
N GLN A 144 -15.74 26.40 -21.69
CA GLN A 144 -15.92 27.83 -21.42
C GLN A 144 -15.62 28.14 -19.94
N HIS A 145 -15.21 29.39 -19.65
CA HIS A 145 -15.06 29.85 -18.28
C HIS A 145 -16.42 29.90 -17.56
N HIS A 146 -16.42 29.45 -16.30
CA HIS A 146 -17.57 29.54 -15.42
C HIS A 146 -17.64 30.93 -14.78
N ALA A 147 -18.85 31.41 -14.52
CA ALA A 147 -19.04 32.60 -13.71
C ALA A 147 -18.51 32.33 -12.28
N PRO A 148 -17.90 33.33 -11.61
CA PRO A 148 -17.30 33.15 -10.28
C PRO A 148 -18.33 32.71 -9.23
N GLU A 149 -19.61 33.01 -9.42
CA GLU A 149 -20.70 32.53 -8.57
C GLU A 149 -21.01 31.04 -8.72
N CYS A 150 -20.57 30.37 -9.80
CA CYS A 150 -20.88 28.97 -10.05
C CYS A 150 -20.29 28.07 -8.94
N PRO A 151 -21.07 27.18 -8.31
CA PRO A 151 -20.59 26.33 -7.23
C PRO A 151 -19.58 25.27 -7.70
N ALA A 152 -19.47 25.03 -9.02
CA ALA A 152 -18.44 24.16 -9.59
C ALA A 152 -17.05 24.83 -9.66
N VAL A 153 -16.96 26.15 -9.50
CA VAL A 153 -15.69 26.88 -9.42
C VAL A 153 -15.22 26.88 -7.97
N ASN A 154 -14.01 26.39 -7.73
CA ASN A 154 -13.46 26.37 -6.38
C ASN A 154 -13.40 27.79 -5.79
N ALA A 155 -13.56 27.90 -4.48
CA ALA A 155 -13.69 29.20 -3.81
C ALA A 155 -12.44 30.10 -3.96
N TYR A 156 -11.25 29.52 -4.18
CA TYR A 156 -10.01 30.26 -4.47
C TYR A 156 -10.04 30.92 -5.85
N GLN A 157 -10.34 30.17 -6.91
CA GLN A 157 -10.43 30.67 -8.29
C GLN A 157 -11.58 31.67 -8.46
N ALA A 158 -12.64 31.50 -7.68
CA ALA A 158 -13.77 32.42 -7.64
C ALA A 158 -13.49 33.71 -6.86
N GLY A 159 -12.32 33.87 -6.23
CA GLY A 159 -12.03 35.03 -5.37
C GLY A 159 -12.95 35.14 -4.15
N ARG A 160 -13.61 34.04 -3.76
CA ARG A 160 -14.54 33.98 -2.61
C ARG A 160 -13.83 33.77 -1.28
N ILE A 161 -12.58 33.30 -1.33
CA ILE A 161 -11.70 33.30 -0.17
C ILE A 161 -10.97 34.64 -0.21
N PRO A 162 -11.18 35.53 0.77
CA PRO A 162 -10.40 36.75 0.86
C PRO A 162 -8.93 36.35 0.90
N GLU A 163 -8.12 36.94 0.01
CA GLU A 163 -6.67 36.82 0.12
C GLU A 163 -6.32 37.16 1.57
N ALA A 164 -5.66 36.22 2.25
CA ALA A 164 -5.26 36.41 3.63
C ALA A 164 -4.62 37.81 3.72
N PRO A 165 -4.98 38.62 4.74
CA PRO A 165 -4.49 39.99 4.84
C PRO A 165 -3.00 39.94 4.58
N GLU A 166 -2.53 40.71 3.60
CA GLU A 166 -1.13 40.80 3.25
C GLU A 166 -0.38 41.07 4.56
N VAL A 167 0.16 39.99 5.14
CA VAL A 167 1.14 40.13 6.19
C VAL A 167 2.24 40.86 5.46
N ALA A 168 2.41 42.14 5.77
CA ALA A 168 3.48 42.98 5.26
C ALA A 168 4.81 42.39 5.76
N GLY A 169 5.17 41.23 5.22
CA GLY A 169 6.54 40.80 5.08
C GLY A 169 7.11 41.77 4.06
N ASP A 170 8.09 42.51 4.53
CA ASP A 170 8.88 43.56 3.89
C ASP A 170 9.56 43.17 2.57
N GLY A 171 9.20 42.06 1.93
CA GLY A 171 9.77 41.57 0.66
C GLY A 171 11.25 41.20 0.76
N ALA A 172 11.93 41.59 1.83
CA ALA A 172 13.12 40.99 2.35
C ALA A 172 12.72 39.62 2.88
N GLY A 173 12.57 38.65 1.98
CA GLY A 173 12.63 37.25 2.35
C GLY A 173 13.98 36.97 2.98
N GLN A 174 14.17 37.40 4.24
CA GLN A 174 15.09 36.75 5.14
C GLN A 174 14.57 35.33 5.19
N ALA A 175 15.15 34.49 4.34
CA ALA A 175 15.08 33.06 4.49
C ALA A 175 15.22 32.83 5.98
N LEU A 176 14.20 32.21 6.59
CA LEU A 176 14.30 31.75 7.97
C LEU A 176 15.69 31.11 8.05
N PRO A 177 16.56 31.59 8.97
CA PRO A 177 17.93 31.10 9.03
C PRO A 177 17.83 29.59 8.99
N ALA A 178 18.61 28.96 8.11
CA ALA A 178 18.52 27.53 7.87
C ALA A 178 18.41 26.86 9.24
N ILE A 179 17.23 26.31 9.53
CA ILE A 179 17.03 25.62 10.79
C ILE A 179 17.98 24.44 10.66
N GLU A 180 19.10 24.51 11.35
CA GLU A 180 20.01 23.39 11.51
C GLU A 180 19.24 22.36 12.32
N TYR A 181 18.46 21.56 11.61
CA TYR A 181 17.96 20.32 12.15
C TYR A 181 19.20 19.54 12.54
N PRO A 182 19.36 19.14 13.81
CA PRO A 182 20.49 18.32 14.21
C PRO A 182 20.54 17.12 13.25
N ALA A 183 21.70 16.92 12.61
CA ALA A 183 21.90 15.89 11.59
C ALA A 183 21.57 14.49 12.11
N SER A 184 21.58 14.32 13.43
CA SER A 184 20.99 13.20 14.13
C SER A 184 19.56 13.52 14.52
N VAL A 185 18.60 12.97 13.77
CA VAL A 185 17.33 12.58 14.39
C VAL A 185 17.71 11.50 15.40
N GLU A 186 17.91 11.88 16.66
CA GLU A 186 18.02 10.91 17.74
C GLU A 186 16.71 10.12 17.73
N ARG A 187 16.79 8.92 17.16
CA ARG A 187 15.72 7.95 17.29
C ARG A 187 15.66 7.64 18.76
N ILE A 188 14.58 8.06 19.41
CA ILE A 188 14.28 7.65 20.77
C ILE A 188 14.18 6.11 20.72
N HIS A 189 15.26 5.44 21.11
CA HIS A 189 15.31 4.00 21.12
C HIS A 189 14.40 3.54 22.26
N PRO A 190 13.38 2.70 22.00
CA PRO A 190 12.50 2.21 23.05
C PRO A 190 13.24 1.45 24.16
N GLU A 191 14.47 0.99 23.87
CA GLU A 191 15.33 0.28 24.81
C GLU A 191 15.95 1.18 25.89
N GLU A 192 16.00 2.49 25.68
CA GLU A 192 16.62 3.43 26.64
C GLU A 192 15.65 3.91 27.72
N GLY A 193 14.41 3.41 27.75
CA GLY A 193 13.43 3.75 28.79
C GLY A 193 13.05 5.23 28.79
N VAL A 194 13.28 5.94 27.69
CA VAL A 194 12.92 7.35 27.54
C VAL A 194 11.40 7.46 27.46
N THR A 195 10.79 7.76 28.60
CA THR A 195 9.36 8.04 28.71
C THR A 195 9.03 9.31 27.93
N ILE A 196 7.97 9.26 27.12
CA ILE A 196 7.44 10.44 26.43
C ILE A 196 7.16 11.53 27.47
N PRO A 197 7.62 12.78 27.28
CA PRO A 197 7.30 13.85 28.20
C PRO A 197 5.78 13.95 28.44
N PRO A 198 5.32 14.06 29.69
CA PRO A 198 3.90 13.95 30.02
C PRO A 198 3.05 15.03 29.33
N GLU A 199 3.61 16.22 29.12
CA GLU A 199 2.94 17.29 28.38
C GLU A 199 2.67 16.92 26.91
N LEU A 200 3.67 16.33 26.24
CA LEU A 200 3.55 15.89 24.85
C LEU A 200 2.55 14.74 24.76
N PHE A 201 2.66 13.78 25.69
CA PHE A 201 1.72 12.68 25.81
C PHE A 201 0.27 13.17 25.95
N ASN A 202 0.02 14.11 26.86
CA ASN A 202 -1.31 14.67 27.10
C ASN A 202 -1.87 15.40 25.86
N ARG A 203 -1.03 16.12 25.11
CA ARG A 203 -1.44 16.76 23.85
C ARG A 203 -1.80 15.73 22.78
N CYS A 204 -0.99 14.68 22.64
CA CYS A 204 -1.28 13.58 21.70
C CYS A 204 -2.57 12.86 22.08
N ALA A 205 -2.77 12.56 23.37
CA ALA A 205 -3.99 11.93 23.87
C ALA A 205 -5.23 12.80 23.62
N ALA A 206 -5.16 14.10 23.90
CA ALA A 206 -6.26 15.02 23.63
C ALA A 206 -6.62 15.10 22.14
N MET A 207 -5.62 15.24 21.26
CA MET A 207 -5.84 15.23 19.81
C MET A 207 -6.45 13.90 19.35
N HIS A 208 -5.95 12.78 19.88
CA HIS A 208 -6.42 11.44 19.54
C HIS A 208 -7.89 11.24 19.91
N LEU A 209 -8.31 11.69 21.10
CA LEU A 209 -9.70 11.61 21.53
C LEU A 209 -10.63 12.43 20.61
N THR A 210 -10.21 13.62 20.18
CA THR A 210 -10.97 14.44 19.22
C THR A 210 -11.16 13.72 17.89
N LEU A 211 -10.09 13.12 17.34
CA LEU A 211 -10.17 12.36 16.09
C LEU A 211 -11.07 11.12 16.22
N LEU A 212 -11.00 10.44 17.36
CA LEU A 212 -11.80 9.25 17.63
C LEU A 212 -13.29 9.58 17.72
N GLU A 213 -13.66 10.71 18.33
CA GLU A 213 -15.04 11.18 18.37
C GLU A 213 -15.55 11.55 16.96
N GLN A 214 -14.76 12.28 16.18
CA GLN A 214 -15.11 12.62 14.79
C GLN A 214 -15.35 11.36 13.94
N ALA A 215 -14.44 10.37 14.04
CA ALA A 215 -14.57 9.12 13.30
C ALA A 215 -15.82 8.31 13.72
N ARG A 216 -16.25 8.40 14.99
CA ARG A 216 -17.51 7.79 15.45
C ARG A 216 -18.73 8.48 14.86
N GLU A 217 -18.73 9.80 14.83
CA GLU A 217 -19.82 10.58 14.22
C GLU A 217 -19.94 10.25 12.72
N ASP A 218 -18.83 10.24 11.98
CA ASP A 218 -18.80 9.91 10.56
C ASP A 218 -19.28 8.48 10.30
N TYR A 219 -18.87 7.53 11.15
CA TYR A 219 -19.34 6.15 11.07
C TYR A 219 -20.85 6.04 11.33
N ALA A 220 -21.37 6.76 12.33
CA ALA A 220 -22.80 6.80 12.64
C ALA A 220 -23.64 7.42 11.50
N GLN A 221 -23.06 8.34 10.73
CA GLN A 221 -23.67 8.92 9.53
C GLN A 221 -23.62 7.98 8.30
N GLY A 222 -22.99 6.81 8.41
CA GLY A 222 -22.92 5.83 7.34
C GLY A 222 -21.79 6.07 6.33
N ASN A 223 -20.78 6.86 6.69
CA ASN A 223 -19.58 6.99 5.89
C ASN A 223 -18.81 5.65 5.85
N GLN A 224 -18.64 5.07 4.66
CA GLN A 224 -18.07 3.72 4.49
C GLN A 224 -16.58 3.65 4.87
N ASP A 225 -15.84 4.75 4.72
CA ASP A 225 -14.40 4.80 5.01
C ASP A 225 -14.12 4.99 6.50
N ALA A 226 -15.05 5.59 7.25
CA ALA A 226 -14.91 5.87 8.67
C ALA A 226 -14.73 4.60 9.53
N GLY A 227 -15.23 3.44 9.06
CA GLY A 227 -15.05 2.18 9.77
C GLY A 227 -13.61 1.63 9.75
N GLN A 228 -12.79 2.02 8.76
CA GLN A 228 -11.36 1.67 8.75
C GLN A 228 -10.58 2.64 9.63
N GLU A 229 -10.89 3.94 9.52
CA GLU A 229 -10.27 4.98 10.32
C GLU A 229 -10.52 4.79 11.82
N LEU A 230 -11.75 4.48 12.21
CA LEU A 230 -12.10 4.20 13.61
C LEU A 230 -11.30 3.02 14.18
N ARG A 231 -11.12 1.95 13.40
CA ARG A 231 -10.29 0.80 13.82
C ARG A 231 -8.83 1.18 14.01
N TRP A 232 -8.29 1.94 13.06
CA TRP A 232 -6.91 2.43 13.15
C TRP A 232 -6.70 3.36 14.35
N LEU A 233 -7.66 4.24 14.63
CA LEU A 233 -7.61 5.11 15.81
C LEU A 233 -7.66 4.29 17.11
N ILE A 234 -8.54 3.28 17.22
CA ILE A 234 -8.58 2.42 18.41
C ILE A 234 -7.21 1.74 18.65
N GLU A 235 -6.61 1.14 17.61
CA GLU A 235 -5.28 0.51 17.71
C GLU A 235 -4.20 1.52 18.12
N THR A 236 -4.23 2.73 17.55
CA THR A 236 -3.28 3.79 17.89
C THR A 236 -3.45 4.26 19.34
N GLY A 237 -4.69 4.31 19.84
CA GLY A 237 -4.99 4.63 21.23
C GLY A 237 -4.40 3.61 22.21
N GLU A 238 -4.46 2.31 21.87
CA GLU A 238 -3.82 1.25 22.65
C GLU A 238 -2.29 1.40 22.69
N GLN A 239 -1.67 1.75 21.56
CA GLN A 239 -0.23 2.01 21.49
C GLN A 239 0.18 3.24 22.31
N LEU A 240 -0.64 4.31 22.27
CA LEU A 240 -0.46 5.49 23.13
C LEU A 240 -0.52 5.10 24.61
N LEU A 241 -1.52 4.34 25.04
CA LEU A 241 -1.63 3.88 26.42
C LEU A 241 -0.43 3.03 26.86
N ALA A 242 0.06 2.14 25.99
CA ALA A 242 1.27 1.35 26.25
C ALA A 242 2.52 2.25 26.40
N ALA A 243 2.65 3.28 25.56
CA ALA A 243 3.77 4.22 25.58
C ALA A 243 3.74 5.21 26.76
N GLY A 244 2.55 5.52 27.27
CA GLY A 244 2.35 6.38 28.45
C GLY A 244 2.84 5.77 29.76
N GLY A 245 3.28 4.50 29.74
CA GLY A 245 3.63 3.76 30.94
C GLY A 245 2.38 3.47 31.74
N GLY A 246 1.72 2.35 31.45
CA GLY A 246 0.68 1.83 32.32
C GLY A 246 1.20 1.81 33.76
N ALA A 247 0.57 2.60 34.62
CA ALA A 247 0.86 2.68 36.04
C ALA A 247 0.77 1.30 36.73
#